data_AF-A0A2Y9AVS8-F1
#
_entry.id   AF-A0A2Y9AVS8-F1
#
_cell.length_a   1.000
_cell.length_b   1.000
_cell.length_c   1.000
_cell.angle_alpha   90.00
_cell.angle_beta   90.00
_cell.angle_gamma   90.00
#
_symmetry.space_group_name_H-M   'P 1'
#
loop_
_entity.id
_entity.type
_entity.pdbx_description
1 polymer ?
#
loop_
_entity_poly.entity_id
_entity_poly.type
_entity_poly.pdbx_seq_one_letter_code
_entity_poly.pdbx_strand_id
1 'polypeptide(L)'
;MELLTPILQAIGLFVATNIDDIIILSLFYARGAGQRGTTRKILLGQYLGFGGILLAAVVVSLGARSFLPEDALPYFGLIPLALGLYAAWRAWRNRDDDDDDEEAKVADKQVGVLTVAAVTFANGGDNIGVYVPVFATASTTAIIAYCLVFLALVSLLVLAAKYVATRRPVAEVLERWEHILFPLVLIGLGIVILLEGGAFGL
;
A
#
# COMPACT_ATOMS: atom_id res chain seq x y z
N MET A 1 4.58 -7.95 25.53
CA MET A 1 5.16 -6.92 24.64
C MET A 1 5.49 -7.44 23.24
N GLU A 2 5.54 -8.78 23.01
CA GLU A 2 5.94 -9.36 21.72
C GLU A 2 4.98 -9.12 20.52
N LEU A 3 3.72 -8.76 20.75
CA LEU A 3 2.74 -8.48 19.68
C LEU A 3 2.55 -6.98 19.39
N LEU A 4 3.02 -6.09 20.26
CA LEU A 4 2.82 -4.64 20.07
C LEU A 4 3.66 -4.10 18.91
N THR A 5 4.91 -4.53 18.79
CA THR A 5 5.82 -4.07 17.73
C THR A 5 5.33 -4.47 16.34
N PRO A 6 4.97 -5.74 16.07
CA PRO A 6 4.44 -6.14 14.76
C PRO A 6 3.13 -5.44 14.40
N ILE A 7 2.25 -5.18 15.38
CA ILE A 7 0.99 -4.45 15.15
C ILE A 7 1.28 -2.99 14.77
N LEU A 8 2.18 -2.31 15.47
CA LEU A 8 2.55 -0.92 15.15
C LEU A 8 3.24 -0.83 13.79
N GLN A 9 4.14 -1.77 13.49
CA GLN A 9 4.75 -1.89 12.16
C GLN A 9 3.69 -2.16 11.10
N ALA A 10 2.71 -3.03 11.36
CA ALA A 10 1.62 -3.31 10.44
C ALA A 10 0.76 -2.07 10.17
N ILE A 11 0.40 -1.31 11.21
CA ILE A 11 -0.34 -0.07 11.05
C ILE A 11 0.47 0.93 10.22
N GLY A 12 1.74 1.13 10.56
CA GLY A 12 2.62 2.05 9.81
C GLY A 12 2.79 1.65 8.35
N LEU A 13 3.02 0.36 8.10
CA LEU A 13 3.18 -0.20 6.76
C LEU A 13 1.89 -0.08 5.94
N PHE A 14 0.75 -0.41 6.54
CA PHE A 14 -0.55 -0.27 5.88
C PHE A 14 -0.84 1.19 5.54
N VAL A 15 -0.63 2.12 6.47
CA VAL A 15 -0.86 3.54 6.21
C VAL A 15 0.04 4.02 5.08
N ALA A 16 1.34 3.68 5.12
CA ALA A 16 2.30 4.18 4.14
C ALA A 16 2.03 3.73 2.70
N THR A 17 1.52 2.51 2.50
CA THR A 17 1.26 1.95 1.16
C THR A 17 -0.20 2.07 0.73
N ASN A 18 -1.05 2.80 1.48
CA ASN A 18 -2.47 2.92 1.14
C ASN A 18 -2.95 4.37 1.24
N ILE A 19 -2.03 5.36 1.23
CA ILE A 19 -2.43 6.77 1.17
C ILE A 19 -3.06 7.07 -0.19
N ASP A 20 -2.47 6.53 -1.24
CA ASP A 20 -2.83 6.67 -2.66
C ASP A 20 -4.24 6.10 -2.88
N ASP A 21 -4.52 4.95 -2.26
CA ASP A 21 -5.83 4.32 -2.24
C ASP A 21 -6.91 5.23 -1.63
N ILE A 22 -6.59 6.14 -0.69
CA ILE A 22 -7.57 7.10 -0.16
C ILE A 22 -8.08 8.00 -1.28
N ILE A 23 -7.17 8.47 -2.16
CA ILE A 23 -7.51 9.36 -3.27
C ILE A 23 -8.38 8.61 -4.28
N ILE A 24 -7.94 7.44 -4.74
CA ILE A 24 -8.69 6.57 -5.67
C ILE A 24 -10.09 6.24 -5.14
N LEU A 25 -10.19 5.82 -3.87
CA LEU A 25 -11.46 5.48 -3.25
C LEU A 25 -12.35 6.72 -3.07
N SER A 26 -11.76 7.90 -2.83
CA SER A 26 -12.51 9.15 -2.73
C SER A 26 -13.17 9.54 -4.06
N LEU A 27 -12.50 9.28 -5.20
CA LEU A 27 -13.05 9.49 -6.55
C LEU A 27 -14.23 8.55 -6.82
N PHE A 28 -14.11 7.28 -6.43
CA PHE A 28 -15.25 6.35 -6.51
C PHE A 28 -16.44 6.83 -5.66
N TYR A 29 -16.20 7.42 -4.50
CA TYR A 29 -17.25 8.02 -3.68
C TYR A 29 -17.87 9.26 -4.32
N ALA A 30 -17.07 10.14 -4.92
CA ALA A 30 -17.55 11.31 -5.64
C ALA A 30 -18.46 10.90 -6.82
N ARG A 31 -18.08 9.86 -7.56
CA ARG A 31 -18.86 9.33 -8.69
C ARG A 31 -20.13 8.59 -8.25
N GLY A 32 -20.04 7.83 -7.16
CA GLY A 32 -21.17 7.10 -6.58
C GLY A 32 -22.07 7.94 -5.69
N ALA A 33 -21.87 9.26 -5.61
CA ALA A 33 -22.69 10.17 -4.82
C ALA A 33 -24.16 10.08 -5.24
N GLY A 34 -25.05 10.00 -4.25
CA GLY A 34 -26.50 9.86 -4.48
C GLY A 34 -26.97 8.45 -4.88
N GLN A 35 -26.07 7.51 -5.16
CA GLN A 35 -26.44 6.11 -5.44
C GLN A 35 -26.52 5.27 -4.16
N ARG A 36 -27.60 4.51 -4.01
CA ARG A 36 -27.73 3.56 -2.89
C ARG A 36 -26.74 2.41 -3.06
N GLY A 37 -26.04 2.07 -1.98
CA GLY A 37 -25.13 0.92 -1.95
C GLY A 37 -23.70 1.19 -2.41
N THR A 38 -23.32 2.43 -2.75
CA THR A 38 -21.95 2.82 -3.15
C THR A 38 -20.90 2.35 -2.14
N THR A 39 -21.07 2.66 -0.85
CA THR A 39 -20.14 2.20 0.20
C THR A 39 -19.97 0.68 0.21
N ARG A 40 -21.05 -0.08 0.02
CA ARG A 40 -20.98 -1.55 0.01
C ARG A 40 -20.23 -2.07 -1.21
N LYS A 41 -20.45 -1.47 -2.38
CA LYS A 41 -19.73 -1.83 -3.61
C LYS A 41 -18.23 -1.56 -3.47
N ILE A 42 -17.88 -0.38 -2.94
CA ILE A 42 -16.49 0.02 -2.69
C ILE A 42 -15.84 -0.91 -1.67
N LEU A 43 -16.50 -1.16 -0.53
CA LEU A 43 -15.96 -2.03 0.52
C LEU A 43 -15.69 -3.45 0.01
N LEU A 44 -16.66 -4.05 -0.70
CA LEU A 44 -16.50 -5.39 -1.27
C LEU A 44 -15.40 -5.41 -2.34
N GLY A 45 -15.33 -4.39 -3.20
CA GLY A 45 -14.29 -4.28 -4.21
C GLY A 45 -12.91 -4.16 -3.58
N GLN A 46 -12.75 -3.30 -2.57
CA GLN A 46 -11.48 -3.10 -1.87
C GLN A 46 -11.03 -4.40 -1.19
N TYR A 47 -11.91 -5.11 -0.49
CA TYR A 47 -11.55 -6.39 0.11
C TYR A 47 -11.14 -7.46 -0.91
N LEU A 48 -11.80 -7.50 -2.08
CA LEU A 48 -11.43 -8.43 -3.14
C LEU A 48 -10.08 -8.07 -3.77
N GLY A 49 -9.87 -6.81 -4.15
CA GLY A 49 -8.63 -6.34 -4.77
C GLY A 49 -7.44 -6.42 -3.81
N PHE A 50 -7.60 -5.87 -2.60
CA PHE A 50 -6.59 -5.89 -1.55
C PHE A 50 -6.30 -7.31 -1.05
N GLY A 51 -7.33 -8.16 -0.97
CA GLY A 51 -7.13 -9.59 -0.69
C GLY A 51 -6.28 -10.29 -1.76
N GLY A 52 -6.45 -9.92 -3.03
CA GLY A 52 -5.60 -10.38 -4.13
C GLY A 52 -4.14 -9.93 -3.98
N ILE A 53 -3.92 -8.66 -3.62
CA ILE A 53 -2.58 -8.12 -3.35
C ILE A 53 -1.91 -8.86 -2.19
N LEU A 54 -2.62 -9.01 -1.06
CA LEU A 54 -2.12 -9.75 0.10
C LEU A 54 -1.77 -11.19 -0.26
N LEU A 55 -2.64 -11.88 -1.00
CA LEU A 55 -2.40 -13.25 -1.43
C LEU A 55 -1.15 -13.32 -2.33
N ALA A 56 -1.02 -12.42 -3.30
CA ALA A 56 0.15 -12.35 -4.17
C ALA A 56 1.43 -12.11 -3.36
N ALA A 57 1.43 -11.15 -2.44
CA ALA A 57 2.59 -10.85 -1.59
C ALA A 57 2.99 -12.04 -0.70
N VAL A 58 2.02 -12.76 -0.13
CA VAL A 58 2.27 -13.98 0.66
C VAL A 58 2.83 -15.10 -0.22
N VAL A 59 2.23 -15.36 -1.39
CA VAL A 59 2.70 -16.42 -2.31
C VAL A 59 4.12 -16.13 -2.80
N VAL A 60 4.39 -14.89 -3.21
CA VAL A 60 5.73 -14.48 -3.69
C VAL A 60 6.75 -14.57 -2.56
N SER A 61 6.44 -14.12 -1.34
CA SER A 61 7.37 -14.21 -0.21
C SER A 61 7.64 -15.65 0.25
N LEU A 62 6.63 -16.53 0.24
CA LEU A 62 6.81 -17.96 0.50
C LEU A 62 7.63 -18.64 -0.60
N GLY A 63 7.42 -18.26 -1.86
CA GLY A 63 8.25 -18.69 -2.97
C GLY A 63 9.71 -18.25 -2.78
N ALA A 64 9.94 -16.97 -2.50
CA ALA A 64 11.27 -16.44 -2.24
C ALA A 64 11.99 -17.25 -1.13
N ARG A 65 11.31 -17.53 -0.01
CA ARG A 65 11.85 -18.35 1.09
C ARG A 65 12.18 -19.78 0.70
N SER A 66 11.42 -20.36 -0.23
CA SER A 66 11.59 -21.76 -0.62
C SER A 66 12.68 -21.94 -1.68
N PHE A 67 12.96 -20.90 -2.48
CA PHE A 67 13.85 -20.98 -3.63
C PHE A 67 15.16 -20.19 -3.45
N LEU A 68 15.25 -19.26 -2.49
CA LEU A 68 16.44 -18.46 -2.24
C LEU A 68 17.12 -18.87 -0.93
N PRO A 69 18.46 -18.75 -0.86
CA PRO A 69 19.18 -18.94 0.39
C PRO A 69 18.79 -17.87 1.43
N GLU A 70 18.81 -18.23 2.71
CA GLU A 70 18.40 -17.33 3.80
C GLU A 70 19.20 -16.02 3.81
N ASP A 71 20.48 -16.09 3.48
CA ASP A 71 21.39 -14.93 3.38
C ASP A 71 20.99 -13.93 2.27
N ALA A 72 20.16 -14.34 1.31
CA ALA A 72 19.66 -13.47 0.24
C ALA A 72 18.38 -12.70 0.63
N LEU A 73 17.63 -13.16 1.64
CA LEU A 73 16.37 -12.53 2.04
C LEU A 73 16.55 -11.09 2.56
N PRO A 74 17.58 -10.76 3.35
CA PRO A 74 17.85 -9.37 3.78
C PRO A 74 18.03 -8.39 2.63
N TYR A 75 18.58 -8.85 1.49
CA TYR A 75 18.78 -8.02 0.30
C TYR A 75 17.47 -7.59 -0.36
N PHE A 76 16.32 -8.17 0.03
CA PHE A 76 15.03 -7.67 -0.42
C PHE A 76 14.77 -6.25 0.05
N GLY A 77 15.45 -5.78 1.12
CA GLY A 77 15.44 -4.37 1.53
C GLY A 77 16.00 -3.41 0.46
N LEU A 78 16.76 -3.89 -0.52
CA LEU A 78 17.17 -3.08 -1.68
C LEU A 78 15.99 -2.68 -2.56
N ILE A 79 14.92 -3.48 -2.62
CA ILE A 79 13.73 -3.19 -3.43
C ILE A 79 13.03 -1.92 -2.93
N PRO A 80 12.55 -1.83 -1.67
CA PRO A 80 11.92 -0.62 -1.17
C PRO A 80 12.92 0.54 -1.09
N LEU A 81 14.21 0.28 -0.81
CA LEU A 81 15.23 1.33 -0.85
C LEU A 81 15.34 1.96 -2.25
N ALA A 82 15.42 1.14 -3.30
CA ALA A 82 15.52 1.61 -4.68
C ALA A 82 14.23 2.33 -5.12
N LEU A 83 13.05 1.79 -4.79
CA LEU A 83 11.77 2.43 -5.08
C LEU A 83 11.65 3.78 -4.37
N GLY A 84 12.04 3.85 -3.09
CA GLY A 84 12.00 5.08 -2.31
C GLY A 84 12.96 6.14 -2.83
N LEU A 85 14.20 5.76 -3.18
CA LEU A 85 15.15 6.67 -3.81
C LEU A 85 14.67 7.13 -5.19
N TYR A 86 14.09 6.25 -5.98
CA TYR A 86 13.51 6.58 -7.29
C TYR A 86 12.34 7.56 -7.16
N ALA A 87 11.42 7.31 -6.23
CA ALA A 87 10.29 8.19 -5.96
C ALA A 87 10.75 9.57 -5.44
N ALA A 88 11.73 9.61 -4.52
CA ALA A 88 12.32 10.86 -4.04
C ALA A 88 13.01 11.65 -5.16
N TRP A 89 13.73 10.94 -6.05
CA TRP A 89 14.36 11.56 -7.20
C TRP A 89 13.34 12.13 -8.19
N ARG A 90 12.26 11.39 -8.49
CA ARG A 90 11.17 11.85 -9.34
C ARG A 90 10.49 13.09 -8.75
N ALA A 91 10.18 13.08 -7.45
CA ALA A 91 9.58 14.22 -6.75
C ALA A 91 10.48 15.48 -6.75
N TRP A 92 11.80 15.30 -6.76
CA TRP A 92 12.75 16.42 -6.86
C TRP A 92 12.93 16.94 -8.30
N ARG A 93 12.85 16.04 -9.30
CA ARG A 93 13.14 16.32 -10.72
C ARG A 93 11.92 16.85 -11.47
N ASN A 94 10.74 16.30 -11.21
CA ASN A 94 9.50 16.65 -11.88
C ASN A 94 8.62 17.47 -10.94
N ARG A 95 8.62 18.78 -11.16
CA ARG A 95 7.62 19.69 -10.61
C ARG A 95 6.50 20.00 -11.62
N ASP A 96 6.50 19.33 -12.79
CA ASP A 96 5.73 19.70 -13.99
C ASP A 96 5.10 18.51 -14.77
N ASP A 97 5.00 17.29 -14.24
CA ASP A 97 4.22 16.21 -14.88
C ASP A 97 3.27 15.60 -13.84
N ASP A 98 2.00 16.01 -13.92
CA ASP A 98 0.90 15.59 -13.05
C ASP A 98 0.58 14.10 -13.25
N ASP A 99 0.55 13.33 -12.16
CA ASP A 99 0.00 11.95 -12.13
C ASP A 99 -1.55 11.95 -12.24
N ASP A 100 -2.16 13.12 -12.49
CA ASP A 100 -3.60 13.35 -12.70
C ASP A 100 -4.23 12.44 -13.78
N ASP A 101 -3.44 11.96 -14.75
CA ASP A 101 -3.93 11.18 -15.89
C ASP A 101 -4.50 9.81 -15.50
N GLU A 102 -3.98 9.17 -14.44
CA GLU A 102 -4.50 7.87 -13.99
C GLU A 102 -5.74 8.03 -13.11
N GLU A 103 -5.73 9.02 -12.22
CA GLU A 103 -6.87 9.37 -11.38
C GLU A 103 -8.07 9.86 -12.20
N ALA A 104 -7.82 10.67 -13.23
CA ALA A 104 -8.84 11.11 -14.18
C ALA A 104 -9.47 9.94 -14.94
N LYS A 105 -8.69 8.90 -15.29
CA LYS A 105 -9.21 7.67 -15.92
C LYS A 105 -10.07 6.84 -14.96
N VAL A 106 -9.79 6.87 -13.65
CA VAL A 106 -10.64 6.24 -12.65
C VAL A 106 -11.97 6.99 -12.51
N ALA A 107 -11.96 8.32 -12.61
CA ALA A 107 -13.15 9.16 -12.50
C ALA A 107 -14.23 8.85 -13.57
N ASP A 108 -13.85 8.32 -14.73
CA ASP A 108 -14.79 7.98 -15.81
C ASP A 108 -15.45 6.60 -15.66
N LYS A 109 -14.89 5.71 -14.81
CA LYS A 109 -15.39 4.32 -14.65
C LYS A 109 -16.66 4.25 -13.78
N GLN A 110 -17.57 3.32 -14.10
CA GLN A 110 -18.75 3.07 -13.27
C GLN A 110 -18.38 2.39 -11.93
N VAL A 111 -19.04 2.82 -10.84
CA VAL A 111 -18.83 2.25 -9.50
C VAL A 111 -19.46 0.86 -9.40
N GLY A 112 -18.64 -0.16 -9.60
CA GLY A 112 -18.96 -1.58 -9.46
C GLY A 112 -17.93 -2.31 -8.59
N VAL A 113 -18.33 -3.42 -7.97
CA VAL A 113 -17.45 -4.23 -7.11
C VAL A 113 -16.20 -4.67 -7.86
N LEU A 114 -16.37 -5.21 -9.07
CA LEU A 114 -15.26 -5.68 -9.90
C LEU A 114 -14.37 -4.53 -10.40
N THR A 115 -14.97 -3.37 -10.72
CA THR A 115 -14.21 -2.18 -11.12
C THR A 115 -13.30 -1.73 -9.99
N VAL A 116 -13.85 -1.60 -8.78
CA VAL A 116 -13.07 -1.20 -7.61
C VAL A 116 -11.98 -2.24 -7.34
N ALA A 117 -12.32 -3.52 -7.30
CA ALA A 117 -11.32 -4.59 -7.07
C ALA A 117 -10.19 -4.59 -8.11
N ALA A 118 -10.51 -4.40 -9.39
CA ALA A 118 -9.53 -4.36 -10.46
C ALA A 118 -8.63 -3.13 -10.36
N VAL A 119 -9.18 -1.97 -10.03
CA VAL A 119 -8.40 -0.74 -9.82
C VAL A 119 -7.52 -0.86 -8.57
N THR A 120 -8.05 -1.34 -7.44
CA THR A 120 -7.26 -1.61 -6.23
C THR A 120 -6.09 -2.55 -6.53
N PHE A 121 -6.35 -3.68 -7.22
CA PHE A 121 -5.30 -4.64 -7.53
C PHE A 121 -4.26 -4.09 -8.51
N ALA A 122 -4.69 -3.31 -9.51
CA ALA A 122 -3.79 -2.67 -10.46
C ALA A 122 -2.93 -1.58 -9.80
N ASN A 123 -3.51 -0.83 -8.85
CA ASN A 123 -2.81 0.21 -8.11
C ASN A 123 -1.79 -0.38 -7.13
N GLY A 124 -2.14 -1.45 -6.41
CA GLY A 124 -1.30 -1.98 -5.33
C GLY A 124 -0.06 -2.77 -5.76
N GLY A 125 0.55 -2.42 -6.90
CA GLY A 125 1.87 -2.91 -7.29
C GLY A 125 2.96 -2.43 -6.33
N ASP A 126 2.86 -1.20 -5.84
CA ASP A 126 3.70 -0.64 -4.78
C ASP A 126 3.49 -1.37 -3.45
N ASN A 127 2.24 -1.70 -3.07
CA ASN A 127 1.94 -2.54 -1.91
C ASN A 127 2.67 -3.90 -2.02
N ILE A 128 2.61 -4.57 -3.19
CA ILE A 128 3.34 -5.83 -3.39
C ILE A 128 4.85 -5.63 -3.26
N GLY A 129 5.39 -4.58 -3.89
CA GLY A 129 6.81 -4.22 -3.85
C GLY A 129 7.33 -3.96 -2.43
N VAL A 130 6.45 -3.57 -1.52
CA VAL A 130 6.74 -3.31 -0.10
C VAL A 130 6.49 -4.53 0.79
N TYR A 131 5.35 -5.20 0.61
CA TYR A 131 4.94 -6.30 1.47
C TYR A 131 5.81 -7.54 1.25
N VAL A 132 6.22 -7.81 0.01
CA VAL A 132 7.06 -8.99 -0.31
C VAL A 132 8.37 -8.98 0.46
N PRO A 133 9.19 -7.91 0.44
CA PRO A 133 10.39 -7.79 1.27
C PRO A 133 10.14 -8.00 2.76
N VAL A 134 9.09 -7.39 3.30
CA VAL A 134 8.76 -7.50 4.74
C VAL A 134 8.34 -8.92 5.09
N PHE A 135 7.48 -9.54 4.28
CA PHE A 135 7.02 -10.90 4.52
C PHE A 135 8.13 -11.92 4.29
N ALA A 136 9.08 -11.65 3.38
CA ALA A 136 10.22 -12.52 3.13
C ALA A 136 11.14 -12.63 4.36
N THR A 137 11.22 -11.61 5.21
CA THR A 137 12.04 -11.62 6.45
C THR A 137 11.23 -11.82 7.74
N ALA A 138 9.91 -11.67 7.73
CA ALA A 138 9.05 -11.80 8.92
C ALA A 138 8.62 -13.24 9.26
N SER A 139 8.58 -13.63 10.53
CA SER A 139 8.07 -14.96 10.92
C SER A 139 6.64 -15.23 10.42
N THR A 140 6.26 -16.50 10.24
CA THR A 140 4.90 -16.86 9.80
C THR A 140 3.81 -16.26 10.68
N THR A 141 4.04 -16.23 12.00
CA THR A 141 3.12 -15.59 12.96
C THR A 141 2.99 -14.09 12.70
N ALA A 142 4.09 -13.40 12.40
CA ALA A 142 4.08 -11.99 12.05
C ALA A 142 3.32 -11.74 10.73
N ILE A 143 3.53 -12.56 9.69
CA ILE A 143 2.78 -12.46 8.43
C ILE A 143 1.27 -12.60 8.67
N ILE A 144 0.84 -13.56 9.48
CA ILE A 144 -0.58 -13.72 9.84
C ILE A 144 -1.10 -12.46 10.54
N ALA A 145 -0.32 -11.91 11.49
CA ALA A 145 -0.68 -10.68 12.18
C ALA A 145 -0.80 -9.48 11.21
N TYR A 146 0.15 -9.29 10.28
CA TYR A 146 0.08 -8.28 9.23
C TYR A 146 -1.20 -8.42 8.41
N CYS A 147 -1.50 -9.62 7.90
CA CYS A 147 -2.70 -9.87 7.11
C CYS A 147 -3.99 -9.53 7.88
N LEU A 148 -4.11 -9.96 9.14
CA LEU A 148 -5.28 -9.67 9.96
C LEU A 148 -5.44 -8.17 10.24
N VAL A 149 -4.34 -7.49 10.58
CA VAL A 149 -4.34 -6.03 10.81
C VAL A 149 -4.72 -5.30 9.52
N PHE A 150 -4.11 -5.64 8.38
CA PHE A 150 -4.41 -4.97 7.12
C PHE A 150 -5.87 -5.14 6.73
N LEU A 151 -6.41 -6.37 6.82
CA LEU A 151 -7.82 -6.63 6.54
C LEU A 151 -8.76 -5.87 7.49
N ALA A 152 -8.38 -5.67 8.75
CA ALA A 152 -9.14 -4.81 9.67
C ALA A 152 -9.07 -3.33 9.25
N LEU A 153 -7.89 -2.85 8.87
CA LEU A 153 -7.65 -1.46 8.48
C LEU A 153 -8.28 -1.09 7.14
N VAL A 154 -8.51 -2.04 6.22
CA VAL A 154 -9.25 -1.81 4.96
C VAL A 154 -10.62 -1.17 5.21
N SER A 155 -11.34 -1.59 6.26
CA SER A 155 -12.61 -0.95 6.61
C SER A 155 -12.44 0.51 7.04
N LEU A 156 -11.37 0.82 7.79
CA LEU A 156 -11.05 2.19 8.19
C LEU A 156 -10.60 3.04 7.00
N LEU A 157 -9.84 2.46 6.07
CA LEU A 157 -9.42 3.09 4.82
C LEU A 157 -10.63 3.54 3.99
N VAL A 158 -11.61 2.65 3.80
CA VAL A 158 -12.85 2.98 3.06
C VAL A 158 -13.65 4.08 3.76
N LEU A 159 -13.64 4.15 5.09
CA LEU A 159 -14.27 5.22 5.85
C LEU A 159 -13.50 6.54 5.74
N ALA A 160 -12.17 6.50 5.78
CA ALA A 160 -11.30 7.65 5.58
C ALA A 160 -11.50 8.24 4.18
N ALA A 161 -11.49 7.41 3.14
CA ALA A 161 -11.77 7.84 1.76
C ALA A 161 -13.15 8.49 1.61
N LYS A 162 -14.18 7.94 2.27
CA LYS A 162 -15.51 8.55 2.30
C LYS A 162 -15.50 9.93 2.94
N TYR A 163 -14.74 10.10 4.03
CA TYR A 163 -14.58 11.38 4.71
C TYR A 163 -13.85 12.40 3.83
N VAL A 164 -12.77 11.97 3.16
CA VAL A 164 -11.96 12.78 2.25
C VAL A 164 -12.75 13.21 1.00
N ALA A 165 -13.57 12.32 0.43
CA ALA A 165 -14.44 12.63 -0.72
C ALA A 165 -15.40 13.80 -0.48
N THR A 166 -15.68 14.13 0.79
CA THR A 166 -16.54 15.27 1.18
C THR A 166 -15.77 16.55 1.49
N ARG A 167 -14.43 16.52 1.50
CA ARG A 167 -13.56 17.64 1.91
C ARG A 167 -12.35 17.79 0.99
N ARG A 168 -12.46 18.67 -0.01
CA ARG A 168 -11.35 19.03 -0.92
C ARG A 168 -10.03 19.41 -0.21
N PRO A 169 -10.04 20.25 0.85
CA PRO A 169 -8.78 20.63 1.51
C PRO A 169 -8.02 19.44 2.12
N VAL A 170 -8.71 18.35 2.47
CA VAL A 170 -8.06 17.16 3.03
C VAL A 170 -7.41 16.34 1.91
N ALA A 171 -8.06 16.24 0.75
CA ALA A 171 -7.50 15.57 -0.43
C ALA A 171 -6.21 16.26 -0.90
N GLU A 172 -6.24 17.59 -1.06
CA GLU A 172 -5.07 18.39 -1.45
C GLU A 172 -3.89 18.23 -0.47
N VAL A 173 -4.18 18.11 0.83
CA VAL A 173 -3.14 17.87 1.84
C VAL A 173 -2.58 16.45 1.70
N LEU A 174 -3.42 15.43 1.52
CA LEU A 174 -2.94 14.06 1.38
C LEU A 174 -2.04 13.90 0.16
N GLU A 175 -2.46 14.40 -1.00
CA GLU A 175 -1.70 14.42 -2.26
C GLU A 175 -0.35 15.13 -2.08
N ARG A 176 -0.34 16.25 -1.34
CA ARG A 176 0.89 16.99 -1.04
C ARG A 176 1.80 16.29 -0.03
N TRP A 177 1.31 15.40 0.82
CA TRP A 177 2.16 14.68 1.77
C TRP A 177 2.62 13.33 1.23
N GLU A 178 1.83 12.70 0.36
CA GLU A 178 2.12 11.40 -0.24
C GLU A 178 3.49 11.36 -0.90
N HIS A 179 3.78 12.31 -1.79
CA HIS A 179 5.06 12.38 -2.53
C HIS A 179 6.30 12.57 -1.63
N ILE A 180 6.12 12.90 -0.35
CA ILE A 180 7.20 12.99 0.64
C ILE A 180 7.21 11.76 1.55
N LEU A 181 6.04 11.36 2.03
CA LEU A 181 5.88 10.32 3.03
C LEU A 181 6.20 8.95 2.44
N PHE A 182 5.73 8.67 1.22
CA PHE A 182 5.93 7.38 0.55
C PHE A 182 7.43 7.08 0.32
N PRO A 183 8.24 7.96 -0.31
CA PRO A 183 9.69 7.74 -0.44
C PRO A 183 10.40 7.56 0.89
N LEU A 184 10.04 8.35 1.90
CA LEU A 184 10.69 8.34 3.21
C LEU A 184 10.45 7.01 3.94
N VAL A 185 9.22 6.50 3.92
CA VAL A 185 8.90 5.21 4.53
C VAL A 185 9.62 4.08 3.79
N LEU A 186 9.62 4.11 2.45
CA LEU A 186 10.32 3.10 1.64
C LEU A 186 11.82 3.03 1.92
N ILE A 187 12.49 4.18 1.97
CA ILE A 187 13.92 4.27 2.29
C ILE A 187 14.18 3.73 3.70
N GLY A 188 13.41 4.19 4.69
CA GLY A 188 13.52 3.74 6.07
C GLY A 188 13.33 2.22 6.19
N LEU A 189 12.29 1.68 5.55
CA LEU A 189 11.99 0.26 5.54
C LEU A 189 13.10 -0.56 4.90
N GLY A 190 13.61 -0.12 3.75
CA GLY A 190 14.71 -0.80 3.07
C GLY A 190 15.98 -0.86 3.91
N ILE A 191 16.33 0.24 4.58
CA ILE A 191 17.46 0.29 5.52
C ILE A 191 17.24 -0.67 6.69
N VAL A 192 16.04 -0.66 7.31
CA VAL A 192 15.71 -1.54 8.44
C VAL A 192 15.84 -3.01 8.04
N ILE A 193 15.27 -3.42 6.90
CA ILE A 193 15.35 -4.82 6.43
C ILE A 193 16.80 -5.24 6.19
N LEU A 194 17.63 -4.38 5.60
CA LEU A 194 19.04 -4.68 5.31
C LEU A 194 19.87 -4.81 6.60
N LEU A 195 19.65 -3.92 7.57
CA LEU A 195 20.39 -3.91 8.83
C LEU A 195 19.94 -5.03 9.78
N GLU A 196 18.64 -5.16 10.04
CA GLU A 196 18.10 -6.20 10.92
C GLU A 196 18.27 -7.60 10.34
N GLY A 197 18.25 -7.73 9.02
CA GLY A 197 18.52 -8.98 8.33
C GLY A 197 20.01 -9.37 8.28
N GLY A 198 20.93 -8.50 8.71
CA GLY A 198 22.36 -8.79 8.72
C GLY A 198 23.01 -8.85 7.34
N ALA A 199 22.45 -8.16 6.34
CA ALA A 199 22.93 -8.18 4.95
C ALA A 199 24.43 -7.86 4.81
N PHE A 200 24.96 -7.04 5.72
CA PHE A 200 26.34 -6.57 5.71
C PHE A 200 27.24 -7.23 6.78
N GLY A 201 26.72 -8.16 7.58
CA GLY A 201 27.45 -8.78 8.68
C GLY A 201 27.90 -7.81 9.79
N LEU A 202 27.15 -6.70 9.94
CA LEU A 202 27.37 -5.63 10.93
C LEU A 202 26.66 -5.91 12.26
#